data_AF-A0A1Y1VP87-F1
#
_entry.id   AF-A0A1Y1VP87-F1
#
_cell.length_a   1.000
_cell.length_b   1.000
_cell.length_c   1.000
_cell.angle_alpha   90.00
_cell.angle_beta   90.00
_cell.angle_gamma   90.00
#
_symmetry.space_group_name_H-M   'P 1'
#
loop_
_entity.id
_entity.type
_entity.pdbx_description
1 polymer ?
#
loop_
_entity_poly.entity_id
_entity_poly.type
_entity_poly.pdbx_seq_one_letter_code
_entity_poly.pdbx_strand_id
1 'polypeptide(L)'
;MKIIGEQGEYELVLKLESFGKYQPFPDSEITVDIEIKKCDNSTHIYQDNLNIGLRSCYLPTCFQNCNTGKCINDDLCDCSNTGYTGKYCNEHNKHIKNKILYVFYNMLIFIFITISFASMYLMNINKNFDIIKAGSIEFSFIILIGTIFNYSGTLFEINSKGNIECLLSIIFKQLGFTLTYGTLLIKNFRIYKIFLNDNCYEIVMTRTKMYGFLFLLIFLDATFIMYWKLTDNIGIISSLNDKNQLYKSCNILRTGFIR
;
A
#
# COMPACT_ATOMS: atom_id res chain seq x y z
N MET A 1 12.96 44.36 21.02
CA MET A 1 12.36 44.26 22.36
C MET A 1 10.92 43.80 22.20
N LYS A 2 10.50 42.73 22.89
CA LYS A 2 9.11 42.23 22.86
C LYS A 2 8.50 42.53 24.21
N ILE A 3 7.37 43.24 24.24
CA ILE A 3 6.64 43.59 25.46
C ILE A 3 5.41 42.69 25.52
N ILE A 4 5.19 42.04 26.66
CA ILE A 4 4.06 41.12 26.89
C ILE A 4 3.50 41.44 28.27
N GLY A 5 2.20 41.71 28.34
CA GLY A 5 1.51 42.09 29.57
C GLY A 5 0.00 41.99 29.39
N GLU A 6 -0.72 42.23 30.49
CA GLU A 6 -2.18 42.29 30.47
C GLU A 6 -2.68 43.57 29.78
N GLN A 7 -3.98 43.67 29.54
CA GLN A 7 -4.56 44.86 28.92
C GLN A 7 -4.46 46.05 29.87
N GLY A 8 -3.90 47.17 29.40
CA GLY A 8 -3.75 48.39 30.21
C GLY A 8 -2.79 49.39 29.60
N GLU A 9 -2.66 50.53 30.29
CA GLU A 9 -1.65 51.54 30.01
C GLU A 9 -0.47 51.33 30.96
N TYR A 10 0.73 51.27 30.40
CA TYR A 10 1.97 51.03 31.12
C TYR A 10 2.99 52.08 30.75
N GLU A 11 3.84 52.42 31.70
CA GLU A 11 4.94 53.34 31.54
C GLU A 11 6.25 52.54 31.55
N LEU A 12 6.91 52.40 30.40
CA LEU A 12 8.22 51.74 30.31
C LEU A 12 9.32 52.77 30.54
N VAL A 13 9.96 52.66 31.70
CA VAL A 13 11.11 53.50 32.06
C VAL A 13 12.40 52.77 31.69
N LEU A 14 13.11 53.29 30.70
CA LEU A 14 14.45 52.85 30.33
C LEU A 14 15.46 53.72 31.07
N LYS A 15 16.12 53.14 32.08
CA LYS A 15 17.13 53.81 32.90
C LYS A 15 18.54 53.35 32.52
N LEU A 16 19.45 54.30 32.33
CA LEU A 16 20.86 53.98 32.18
C LEU A 16 21.46 53.62 33.56
N GLU A 17 21.73 52.34 33.79
CA GLU A 17 22.27 51.85 35.07
C GLU A 17 23.78 52.12 35.25
N SER A 18 24.53 52.33 34.16
CA SER A 18 25.99 52.53 34.23
C SER A 18 26.47 53.62 33.28
N PHE A 19 27.29 54.53 33.82
CA PHE A 19 27.90 55.66 33.11
C PHE A 19 29.41 55.49 32.86
N GLY A 20 29.97 54.32 33.20
CA GLY A 20 31.40 54.04 33.09
C GLY A 20 32.24 54.97 33.97
N LYS A 21 33.13 55.76 33.35
CA LYS A 21 34.01 56.74 34.03
C LYS A 21 33.38 58.15 34.15
N TYR A 22 32.18 58.35 33.61
CA TYR A 22 31.51 59.64 33.57
C TYR A 22 30.52 59.79 34.73
N GLN A 23 30.20 61.04 35.09
CA GLN A 23 29.16 61.33 36.08
C GLN A 23 27.77 61.07 35.49
N PRO A 24 26.78 60.67 36.31
CA PRO A 24 25.40 60.51 35.87
C PRO A 24 24.86 61.80 35.27
N PHE A 25 24.21 61.69 34.12
CA PHE A 25 23.51 62.82 33.52
C PHE A 25 22.12 62.96 34.17
N PRO A 26 21.62 64.19 34.37
CA PRO A 26 20.32 64.42 35.01
C PRO A 26 19.15 63.78 34.25
N ASP A 27 19.24 63.64 32.92
CA ASP A 27 18.22 63.01 32.07
C ASP A 27 18.62 61.58 31.67
N SER A 28 18.88 60.72 32.65
CA SER A 28 19.30 59.33 32.40
C SER A 28 18.16 58.33 32.22
N GLU A 29 16.92 58.80 32.27
CA GLU A 29 15.70 58.00 32.18
C GLU A 29 14.89 58.44 30.96
N ILE A 30 14.49 57.48 30.15
CA ILE A 30 13.58 57.70 29.03
C ILE A 30 12.31 56.93 29.33
N THR A 31 11.20 57.66 29.39
CA THR A 31 9.88 57.09 29.58
C THR A 31 9.19 56.89 28.23
N VAL A 32 8.60 55.72 28.03
CA VAL A 32 7.75 55.42 26.87
C VAL A 32 6.40 54.91 27.35
N ASP A 33 5.33 55.63 27.02
CA ASP A 33 3.96 55.21 27.27
C ASP A 33 3.57 54.09 26.29
N ILE A 34 3.09 52.97 26.83
CA ILE A 34 2.70 51.79 26.06
C ILE A 34 1.27 51.40 26.44
N GLU A 35 0.40 51.40 25.44
CA GLU A 35 -0.95 50.86 25.58
C GLU A 35 -0.98 49.41 25.06
N ILE A 36 -1.28 48.46 25.95
CA ILE A 36 -1.53 47.07 25.56
C ILE A 36 -3.03 46.92 25.29
N LYS A 37 -3.37 46.84 24.00
CA LYS A 37 -4.76 46.66 23.55
C LYS A 37 -5.26 45.24 23.79
N LYS A 38 -6.58 45.12 23.91
CA LYS A 38 -7.27 43.83 23.98
C LYS A 38 -7.01 43.03 22.70
N CYS A 39 -6.73 41.73 22.86
CA CYS A 39 -6.53 40.83 21.72
C CYS A 39 -7.83 40.65 20.91
N ASP A 40 -7.73 40.78 19.59
CA ASP A 40 -8.79 40.43 18.67
C ASP A 40 -8.72 38.94 18.31
N ASN A 41 -9.58 38.16 18.95
CA ASN A 41 -9.66 36.71 18.77
C ASN A 41 -10.13 36.27 17.37
N SER A 42 -10.54 37.20 16.49
CA SER A 42 -10.94 36.85 15.13
C SER A 42 -9.74 36.62 14.20
N THR A 43 -8.62 37.30 14.45
CA THR A 43 -7.42 37.29 13.61
C THR A 43 -6.18 36.79 14.34
N HIS A 44 -6.13 36.91 15.66
CA HIS A 44 -4.98 36.59 16.49
C HIS A 44 -5.29 35.51 17.52
N ILE A 45 -4.24 34.83 17.96
CA ILE A 45 -4.31 33.79 18.99
C ILE A 45 -3.85 34.40 20.31
N TYR A 46 -4.64 34.19 21.36
CA TYR A 46 -4.33 34.64 22.72
C TYR A 46 -3.89 33.47 23.60
N GLN A 47 -2.58 33.16 23.60
CA GLN A 47 -1.99 32.03 24.31
C GLN A 47 -0.59 32.37 24.85
N ASP A 48 -0.16 31.67 25.91
CA ASP A 48 1.23 31.68 26.36
C ASP A 48 2.07 30.78 25.46
N ASN A 49 2.68 31.36 24.42
CA ASN A 49 3.56 30.64 23.49
C ASN A 49 5.02 30.60 23.96
N LEU A 50 5.39 31.37 24.98
CA LEU A 50 6.75 31.41 25.51
C LEU A 50 6.92 30.58 26.80
N ASN A 51 5.82 30.03 27.34
CA ASN A 51 5.77 29.33 28.62
C ASN A 51 6.30 30.17 29.79
N ILE A 52 6.03 31.48 29.78
CA ILE A 52 6.48 32.42 30.82
C ILE A 52 5.37 32.75 31.82
N GLY A 53 4.21 32.10 31.71
CA GLY A 53 3.02 32.35 32.53
C GLY A 53 2.18 33.54 32.06
N LEU A 54 2.56 34.19 30.95
CA LEU A 54 1.86 35.34 30.38
C LEU A 54 1.37 35.01 28.98
N ARG A 55 0.09 35.28 28.72
CA ARG A 55 -0.51 35.11 27.40
C ARG A 55 -0.14 36.28 26.50
N SER A 56 0.19 35.99 25.26
CA SER A 56 0.43 37.02 24.24
C SER A 56 -0.57 36.89 23.11
N CYS A 57 -0.89 38.02 22.47
CA CYS A 57 -1.70 38.09 21.27
C CYS A 57 -0.76 38.09 20.06
N TYR A 58 -0.81 37.06 19.22
CA TYR A 58 0.07 36.96 18.06
C TYR A 58 -0.63 36.35 16.84
N LEU A 59 -0.11 36.67 15.66
CA LEU A 59 -0.47 36.02 14.42
C LEU A 59 0.42 34.76 14.29
N PRO A 60 -0.15 33.55 14.13
CA PRO A 60 0.63 32.33 14.03
C PRO A 60 1.53 32.38 12.81
N THR A 61 2.79 31.97 12.98
CA THR A 61 3.78 31.91 11.91
C THR A 61 4.32 30.49 11.76
N CYS A 62 4.25 29.95 10.55
CA CYS A 62 4.81 28.65 10.22
C CYS A 62 6.07 28.85 9.38
N PHE A 63 7.23 28.40 9.85
CA PHE A 63 8.54 28.60 9.20
C PHE A 63 8.58 27.96 7.81
N GLN A 64 7.93 26.80 7.67
CA GLN A 64 7.58 26.22 6.38
C GLN A 64 6.08 26.40 6.16
N ASN A 65 5.70 26.94 5.00
CA ASN A 65 4.30 27.10 4.62
C ASN A 65 3.59 25.74 4.74
N CYS A 66 2.38 25.74 5.32
CA CYS A 66 1.53 24.56 5.48
C CYS A 66 0.99 23.98 4.17
N ASN A 67 1.68 24.21 3.03
CA ASN A 67 1.29 23.84 1.67
C ASN A 67 -0.19 24.10 1.38
N THR A 68 -1.02 23.06 1.46
CA THR A 68 -2.47 23.12 1.19
C THR A 68 -3.32 23.37 2.45
N GLY A 69 -2.73 23.31 3.64
CA GLY A 69 -3.38 23.46 4.95
C GLY A 69 -3.28 24.87 5.53
N LYS A 70 -3.82 25.04 6.74
CA LYS A 70 -3.84 26.33 7.46
C LYS A 70 -2.90 26.32 8.66
N CYS A 71 -2.12 27.38 8.86
CA CYS A 71 -1.31 27.53 10.05
C CYS A 71 -2.24 27.92 11.22
N ILE A 72 -2.36 27.04 12.22
CA ILE A 72 -3.23 27.28 13.40
C ILE A 72 -2.44 27.62 14.65
N ASN A 73 -1.14 27.36 14.67
CA ASN A 73 -0.22 27.84 15.69
C ASN A 73 1.20 27.93 15.11
N ASP A 74 2.15 28.46 15.87
CA ASP A 74 3.55 28.51 15.46
C ASP A 74 4.04 27.09 15.12
N ASP A 75 4.47 26.90 13.87
CA ASP A 75 4.86 25.62 13.27
C ASP A 75 3.85 24.45 13.39
N LEU A 76 2.55 24.77 13.58
CA LEU A 76 1.48 23.78 13.67
C LEU A 76 0.41 24.02 12.59
N CYS A 77 0.35 23.07 11.65
CA CYS A 77 -0.56 23.12 10.52
C CYS A 77 -1.81 22.26 10.77
N ASP A 78 -2.99 22.79 10.44
CA ASP A 78 -4.23 22.05 10.31
C ASP A 78 -4.41 21.57 8.86
N CYS A 79 -4.34 20.24 8.70
CA CYS A 79 -4.51 19.56 7.42
C CYS A 79 -5.93 18.96 7.25
N SER A 80 -6.86 19.18 8.18
CA SER A 80 -8.16 18.47 8.23
C SER A 80 -9.02 18.67 6.99
N ASN A 81 -8.91 19.85 6.36
CA ASN A 81 -9.61 20.19 5.12
C ASN A 81 -8.80 19.91 3.85
N THR A 82 -7.65 19.24 4.01
CA THR A 82 -6.76 18.88 2.91
C THR A 82 -6.76 17.37 2.75
N GLY A 83 -6.61 16.87 1.51
CA GLY A 83 -6.40 15.44 1.28
C GLY A 83 -5.07 14.89 1.83
N TYR A 84 -4.28 15.74 2.52
CA TYR A 84 -2.93 15.51 2.96
C TYR A 84 -2.83 15.45 4.50
N THR A 85 -1.70 14.96 4.97
CA THR A 85 -1.33 14.68 6.36
C THR A 85 0.15 15.04 6.56
N GLY A 86 0.66 14.83 7.77
CA GLY A 86 2.03 15.17 8.14
C GLY A 86 2.14 16.59 8.71
N LYS A 87 3.32 16.92 9.24
CA LYS A 87 3.57 18.19 9.94
C LYS A 87 3.31 19.42 9.06
N TYR A 88 3.51 19.30 7.75
CA TYR A 88 3.40 20.39 6.78
C TYR A 88 2.34 20.12 5.69
N CYS A 89 1.37 19.24 5.97
CA CYS A 89 0.29 18.87 5.03
C CYS A 89 0.79 18.47 3.63
N ASN A 90 1.86 17.69 3.58
CA ASN A 90 2.54 17.25 2.35
C ASN A 90 2.52 15.73 2.14
N GLU A 91 2.09 14.95 3.15
CA GLU A 91 2.03 13.50 3.08
C GLU A 91 0.63 13.04 2.67
N HIS A 92 0.52 12.10 1.75
CA HIS A 92 -0.80 11.55 1.40
C HIS A 92 -1.33 10.62 2.49
N ASN A 93 -2.65 10.67 2.69
CA ASN A 93 -3.35 9.77 3.59
C ASN A 93 -3.13 8.30 3.22
N LYS A 94 -2.81 7.43 4.19
CA LYS A 94 -2.71 5.99 3.96
C LYS A 94 -4.11 5.39 3.74
N HIS A 95 -4.27 4.60 2.69
CA HIS A 95 -5.52 3.92 2.41
C HIS A 95 -5.82 2.87 3.49
N ILE A 96 -6.91 3.07 4.23
CA ILE A 96 -7.37 2.13 5.25
C ILE A 96 -8.19 1.04 4.54
N LYS A 97 -7.67 -0.21 4.52
CA LYS A 97 -8.42 -1.36 3.99
C LYS A 97 -9.68 -1.58 4.83
N ASN A 98 -10.83 -1.79 4.19
CA ASN A 98 -12.05 -2.16 4.89
C ASN A 98 -11.86 -3.56 5.52
N LYS A 99 -11.83 -3.61 6.86
CA LYS A 99 -11.59 -4.84 7.64
C LYS A 99 -12.61 -5.92 7.32
N ILE A 100 -13.87 -5.56 7.09
CA ILE A 100 -14.95 -6.52 6.81
C ILE A 100 -14.69 -7.22 5.48
N LEU A 101 -14.42 -6.45 4.42
CA LEU A 101 -14.12 -7.00 3.10
C LEU A 101 -12.87 -7.89 3.13
N TYR A 102 -11.82 -7.44 3.84
CA TYR A 102 -10.59 -8.21 3.98
C TYR A 102 -10.82 -9.57 4.66
N VAL A 103 -11.58 -9.61 5.76
CA VAL A 103 -11.93 -10.86 6.45
C VAL A 103 -12.78 -11.76 5.54
N PHE A 104 -13.77 -11.18 4.85
CA PHE A 104 -14.65 -11.91 3.93
C PHE A 104 -13.87 -12.60 2.80
N TYR A 105 -12.98 -11.88 2.11
CA TYR A 105 -12.17 -12.46 1.03
C TYR A 105 -11.24 -13.57 1.53
N ASN A 106 -10.58 -13.40 2.67
CA ASN A 106 -9.73 -14.44 3.25
C ASN A 106 -10.54 -15.69 3.60
N MET A 107 -11.73 -15.56 4.18
CA MET A 107 -12.62 -16.69 4.47
C MET A 107 -13.01 -17.46 3.22
N LEU A 108 -13.37 -16.76 2.12
CA LEU A 108 -13.70 -17.41 0.86
C LEU A 108 -12.53 -18.22 0.29
N ILE A 109 -11.31 -17.69 0.35
CA ILE A 109 -10.11 -18.39 -0.13
C ILE A 109 -9.88 -19.68 0.65
N PHE A 110 -10.00 -19.65 1.98
CA PHE A 110 -9.88 -20.85 2.80
C PHE A 110 -10.93 -21.91 2.45
N ILE A 111 -12.19 -21.50 2.21
CA ILE A 111 -13.26 -22.41 1.80
C ILE A 111 -12.94 -23.06 0.44
N PHE A 112 -12.43 -22.31 -0.54
CA PHE A 112 -12.08 -22.90 -1.83
C PHE A 112 -10.90 -23.87 -1.75
N ILE A 113 -9.92 -23.60 -0.89
CA ILE A 113 -8.80 -24.51 -0.64
C ILE A 113 -9.31 -25.81 0.02
N THR A 114 -10.18 -25.72 1.03
CA THR A 114 -10.72 -26.92 1.69
C THR A 114 -11.59 -27.75 0.75
N ILE A 115 -12.41 -27.13 -0.09
CA ILE A 115 -13.17 -27.82 -1.15
C ILE A 115 -12.22 -28.52 -2.13
N SER A 116 -11.11 -27.87 -2.51
CA SER A 116 -10.12 -28.48 -3.41
C SER A 116 -9.51 -29.74 -2.80
N PHE A 117 -9.09 -29.69 -1.53
CA PHE A 117 -8.60 -30.88 -0.82
C PHE A 117 -9.67 -31.97 -0.64
N ALA A 118 -10.90 -31.60 -0.31
CA ALA A 118 -12.01 -32.55 -0.20
C ALA A 118 -12.27 -33.25 -1.53
N SER A 119 -12.22 -32.52 -2.65
CA SER A 119 -12.38 -33.11 -3.99
C SER A 119 -11.24 -34.07 -4.34
N MET A 120 -9.99 -33.74 -4.00
CA MET A 120 -8.84 -34.64 -4.14
C MET A 120 -9.04 -35.93 -3.34
N TYR A 121 -9.52 -35.83 -2.11
CA TYR A 121 -9.79 -36.96 -1.24
C TYR A 121 -10.90 -37.87 -1.79
N LEU A 122 -12.03 -37.28 -2.21
CA LEU A 122 -13.15 -38.01 -2.81
C LEU A 122 -12.74 -38.72 -4.10
N MET A 123 -11.95 -38.08 -4.95
CA MET A 123 -11.40 -38.69 -6.17
C MET A 123 -10.49 -39.87 -5.86
N ASN A 124 -9.70 -39.80 -4.79
CA ASN A 124 -8.80 -40.89 -4.41
C ASN A 124 -9.55 -42.13 -3.89
N ILE A 125 -10.60 -41.93 -3.09
CA ILE A 125 -11.45 -43.05 -2.62
C ILE A 125 -12.19 -43.67 -3.79
N ASN A 126 -12.83 -42.84 -4.61
CA ASN A 126 -13.71 -43.29 -5.69
C ASN A 126 -12.95 -43.59 -6.99
N LYS A 127 -11.63 -43.75 -6.94
CA LYS A 127 -10.77 -43.97 -8.13
C LYS A 127 -11.11 -45.23 -8.94
N ASN A 128 -11.79 -46.19 -8.31
CA ASN A 128 -12.15 -47.47 -8.92
C ASN A 128 -13.47 -47.42 -9.71
N PHE A 129 -14.28 -46.38 -9.55
CA PHE A 129 -15.51 -46.23 -10.33
C PHE A 129 -15.18 -45.87 -11.78
N ASP A 130 -15.79 -46.58 -12.73
CA ASP A 130 -15.48 -46.45 -14.16
C ASP A 130 -15.66 -45.03 -14.69
N ILE A 131 -16.68 -44.32 -14.20
CA ILE A 131 -16.96 -42.92 -14.56
C ILE A 131 -15.76 -42.02 -14.21
N ILE A 132 -15.21 -42.18 -13.00
CA ILE A 132 -14.10 -41.36 -12.51
C ILE A 132 -12.80 -41.77 -13.20
N LYS A 133 -12.61 -43.07 -13.43
CA LYS A 133 -11.48 -43.63 -14.16
C LYS A 133 -11.41 -43.13 -15.60
N ALA A 134 -12.55 -42.99 -16.28
CA ALA A 134 -12.64 -42.46 -17.64
C ALA A 134 -12.16 -40.99 -17.74
N GLY A 135 -12.38 -40.19 -16.70
CA GLY A 135 -12.01 -38.77 -16.64
C GLY A 135 -10.51 -38.45 -16.59
N SER A 136 -9.64 -39.48 -16.61
CA SER A 136 -8.18 -39.36 -16.46
C SER A 136 -7.79 -38.68 -15.14
N ILE A 137 -7.91 -39.44 -14.05
CA ILE A 137 -7.73 -39.03 -12.65
C ILE A 137 -6.45 -38.22 -12.42
N GLU A 138 -5.31 -38.65 -12.98
CA GLU A 138 -4.01 -37.97 -12.82
C GLU A 138 -4.05 -36.50 -13.26
N PHE A 139 -4.63 -36.20 -14.42
CA PHE A 139 -4.72 -34.82 -14.92
C PHE A 139 -5.69 -33.97 -14.10
N SER A 140 -6.75 -34.57 -13.56
CA SER A 140 -7.66 -33.88 -12.65
C SER A 140 -6.97 -33.52 -11.33
N PHE A 141 -6.08 -34.37 -10.80
CA PHE A 141 -5.24 -34.01 -9.65
C PHE A 141 -4.32 -32.83 -9.94
N ILE A 142 -3.69 -32.78 -11.12
CA ILE A 142 -2.82 -31.67 -11.52
C ILE A 142 -3.61 -30.35 -11.56
N ILE A 143 -4.84 -30.37 -12.10
CA ILE A 143 -5.72 -29.20 -12.10
C ILE A 143 -6.02 -28.75 -10.67
N LEU A 144 -6.35 -29.68 -9.76
CA LEU A 144 -6.63 -29.36 -8.37
C LEU A 144 -5.41 -28.78 -7.63
N ILE A 145 -4.21 -29.30 -7.91
CA ILE A 145 -2.96 -28.74 -7.40
C ILE A 145 -2.76 -27.31 -7.95
N GLY A 146 -3.00 -27.09 -9.24
CA GLY A 146 -2.92 -25.78 -9.86
C GLY A 146 -3.91 -24.77 -9.24
N THR A 147 -5.14 -25.20 -8.94
CA THR A 147 -6.11 -24.33 -8.24
C THR A 147 -5.66 -23.98 -6.83
N ILE A 148 -5.08 -24.93 -6.09
CA ILE A 148 -4.51 -24.67 -4.75
C ILE A 148 -3.40 -23.62 -4.85
N PHE A 149 -2.52 -23.71 -5.85
CA PHE A 149 -1.47 -22.71 -6.08
C PHE A 149 -2.02 -21.33 -6.43
N ASN A 150 -3.09 -21.23 -7.23
CA ASN A 150 -3.74 -19.95 -7.51
C ASN A 150 -4.35 -19.31 -6.25
N TYR A 151 -5.01 -20.12 -5.41
CA TYR A 151 -5.58 -19.63 -4.17
C TYR A 151 -4.51 -19.22 -3.16
N SER A 152 -3.41 -19.98 -3.03
CA SER A 152 -2.29 -19.60 -2.17
C SER A 152 -1.57 -18.35 -2.67
N GLY A 153 -1.37 -18.21 -3.97
CA GLY A 153 -0.80 -16.99 -4.57
C GLY A 153 -1.65 -15.74 -4.29
N THR A 154 -2.98 -15.87 -4.34
CA THR A 154 -3.92 -14.79 -3.97
C THR A 154 -3.86 -14.46 -2.48
N LEU A 155 -3.73 -15.47 -1.62
CA LEU A 155 -3.54 -15.28 -0.17
C LEU A 155 -2.25 -14.48 0.14
N PHE A 156 -1.14 -14.80 -0.53
CA PHE A 156 0.12 -14.07 -0.38
C PHE A 156 0.02 -12.62 -0.85
N GLU A 157 -0.74 -12.35 -1.92
CA GLU A 157 -0.96 -10.99 -2.42
C GLU A 157 -1.69 -10.11 -1.39
N ILE A 158 -2.81 -10.61 -0.87
CA ILE A 158 -3.68 -9.89 0.07
C ILE A 158 -2.92 -9.54 1.35
N ASN A 159 -2.06 -10.48 1.79
CA ASN A 159 -1.29 -10.40 3.03
C ASN A 159 0.13 -9.85 2.83
N SER A 160 0.51 -9.46 1.61
CA SER A 160 1.87 -9.03 1.31
C SER A 160 2.26 -7.79 2.13
N LYS A 161 3.35 -7.91 2.88
CA LYS A 161 3.96 -6.82 3.64
C LYS A 161 5.38 -6.51 3.14
N GLY A 162 6.05 -7.49 2.52
CA GLY A 162 7.37 -7.35 1.94
C GLY A 162 7.47 -7.87 0.51
N ASN A 163 8.67 -7.74 -0.05
CA ASN A 163 8.97 -8.12 -1.43
C ASN A 163 8.93 -9.65 -1.64
N ILE A 164 9.21 -10.44 -0.60
CA ILE A 164 9.23 -11.90 -0.69
C ILE A 164 7.80 -12.43 -0.87
N GLU A 165 6.84 -11.97 -0.07
CA GLU A 165 5.44 -12.40 -0.20
C GLU A 165 4.85 -11.96 -1.54
N CYS A 166 5.22 -10.77 -2.02
CA CYS A 166 4.86 -10.29 -3.35
C CYS A 166 5.44 -11.18 -4.47
N LEU A 167 6.73 -11.52 -4.39
CA LEU A 167 7.36 -12.42 -5.37
C LEU A 167 6.72 -13.81 -5.36
N LEU A 168 6.47 -14.37 -4.18
CA LEU A 168 5.78 -15.67 -4.03
C LEU A 168 4.38 -15.60 -4.64
N SER A 169 3.62 -14.53 -4.39
CA SER A 169 2.29 -14.35 -4.98
C SER A 169 2.31 -14.47 -6.51
N ILE A 170 3.24 -13.78 -7.18
CA ILE A 170 3.39 -13.80 -8.64
C ILE A 170 3.74 -15.20 -9.13
N ILE A 171 4.74 -15.85 -8.51
CA ILE A 171 5.19 -17.20 -8.90
C ILE A 171 4.05 -18.22 -8.75
N PHE A 172 3.37 -18.22 -7.61
CA PHE A 172 2.28 -19.17 -7.33
C PHE A 172 1.09 -18.98 -8.28
N LYS A 173 0.72 -17.74 -8.60
CA LYS A 173 -0.34 -17.44 -9.57
C LYS A 173 0.03 -17.88 -10.98
N GLN A 174 1.24 -17.59 -11.45
CA GLN A 174 1.66 -17.98 -12.80
C GLN A 174 1.73 -19.50 -12.92
N LEU A 175 2.38 -20.18 -11.99
CA LEU A 175 2.46 -21.64 -11.99
C LEU A 175 1.07 -22.29 -11.84
N GLY A 176 0.23 -21.75 -10.96
CA GLY A 176 -1.15 -22.20 -10.79
C GLY A 176 -1.95 -22.09 -12.09
N PHE A 177 -1.87 -20.95 -12.77
CA PHE A 177 -2.50 -20.70 -14.07
C PHE A 177 -2.02 -21.70 -15.14
N THR A 178 -0.72 -21.90 -15.27
CA THR A 178 -0.16 -22.83 -16.27
C THR A 178 -0.60 -24.27 -15.99
N LEU A 179 -0.60 -24.70 -14.72
CA LEU A 179 -1.02 -26.03 -14.35
C LEU A 179 -2.52 -26.26 -14.63
N THR A 180 -3.39 -25.30 -14.30
CA THR A 180 -4.83 -25.44 -14.53
C THR A 180 -5.16 -25.38 -16.03
N TYR A 181 -4.80 -24.29 -16.70
CA TYR A 181 -5.18 -24.06 -18.09
C TYR A 181 -4.36 -24.90 -19.07
N GLY A 182 -3.07 -25.12 -18.81
CA GLY A 182 -2.24 -26.00 -19.62
C GLY A 182 -2.75 -27.45 -19.59
N THR A 183 -3.13 -27.95 -18.42
CA THR A 183 -3.71 -29.30 -18.31
C THR A 183 -5.08 -29.39 -19.00
N LEU A 184 -5.94 -28.38 -18.83
CA LEU A 184 -7.23 -28.32 -19.52
C LEU A 184 -7.07 -28.30 -21.05
N LEU A 185 -6.12 -27.51 -21.56
CA LEU A 185 -5.80 -27.45 -22.99
C LEU A 185 -5.37 -28.82 -23.50
N ILE A 186 -4.46 -29.50 -22.80
CA ILE A 186 -3.96 -30.82 -23.21
C ILE A 186 -5.09 -31.87 -23.18
N LYS A 187 -5.99 -31.84 -22.18
CA LYS A 187 -7.18 -32.72 -22.12
C LYS A 187 -8.13 -32.46 -23.29
N ASN A 188 -8.45 -31.20 -23.55
CA ASN A 188 -9.34 -30.81 -24.65
C ASN A 188 -8.74 -31.15 -26.01
N PHE A 189 -7.43 -30.95 -26.18
CA PHE A 189 -6.71 -31.31 -27.40
C PHE A 189 -6.73 -32.82 -27.66
N ARG A 190 -6.60 -33.65 -26.60
CA ARG A 190 -6.77 -35.10 -26.73
C ARG A 190 -8.17 -35.47 -27.19
N ILE A 191 -9.21 -34.85 -26.62
CA ILE A 191 -10.61 -35.09 -27.01
C ILE A 191 -10.85 -34.66 -28.46
N TYR A 192 -10.38 -33.48 -28.84
CA TYR A 192 -10.45 -32.96 -30.21
C TYR A 192 -9.81 -33.91 -31.22
N LYS A 193 -8.62 -34.45 -30.91
CA LYS A 193 -7.96 -35.46 -31.75
C LYS A 193 -8.75 -36.76 -31.86
N ILE A 194 -9.47 -37.17 -30.82
CA ILE A 194 -10.32 -38.37 -30.90
C ILE A 194 -11.47 -38.14 -31.88
N PHE A 195 -12.12 -36.97 -31.85
CA PHE A 195 -13.24 -36.65 -32.74
C PHE A 195 -12.85 -36.42 -34.20
N LEU A 196 -11.63 -35.95 -34.48
CA LEU A 196 -11.16 -35.74 -35.85
C LEU A 196 -10.77 -37.03 -36.58
N ASN A 197 -10.48 -38.09 -35.83
CA ASN A 197 -9.82 -39.29 -36.36
C ASN A 197 -10.81 -40.44 -36.65
N ASP A 198 -12.03 -40.12 -37.10
CA ASP A 198 -13.06 -41.10 -37.46
C ASP A 198 -12.60 -42.08 -38.55
N ASN A 199 -11.57 -41.75 -39.32
CA ASN A 199 -11.01 -42.61 -40.36
C ASN A 199 -9.61 -43.13 -39.98
N CYS A 200 -9.58 -44.36 -39.46
CA CYS A 200 -8.44 -45.29 -39.40
C CYS A 200 -7.14 -44.81 -38.72
N TYR A 201 -6.90 -45.39 -37.54
CA TYR A 201 -5.59 -45.70 -36.97
C TYR A 201 -4.47 -44.68 -37.21
N GLU A 202 -4.41 -43.59 -36.44
CA GLU A 202 -3.10 -43.10 -35.98
C GLU A 202 -3.15 -42.31 -34.66
N ILE A 203 -2.38 -42.83 -33.70
CA ILE A 203 -1.76 -42.17 -32.53
C ILE A 203 -2.73 -41.47 -31.55
N VAL A 204 -3.42 -42.29 -30.73
CA VAL A 204 -3.87 -41.82 -29.41
C VAL A 204 -2.68 -41.22 -28.68
N MET A 205 -2.81 -39.95 -28.28
CA MET A 205 -1.74 -39.22 -27.61
C MET A 205 -1.36 -39.94 -26.31
N THR A 206 -0.11 -40.44 -26.24
CA THR A 206 0.38 -41.18 -25.08
C THR A 206 0.53 -40.24 -23.88
N ARG A 207 0.37 -40.79 -22.67
CA ARG A 207 0.49 -40.03 -21.41
C ARG A 207 1.84 -39.31 -21.32
N THR A 208 2.92 -39.96 -21.73
CA THR A 208 4.28 -39.38 -21.74
C THR A 208 4.36 -38.12 -22.60
N LYS A 209 3.72 -38.11 -23.78
CA LYS A 209 3.67 -36.92 -24.63
C LYS A 209 2.88 -35.79 -23.97
N MET A 210 1.75 -36.11 -23.32
CA MET A 210 0.95 -35.11 -22.59
C MET A 210 1.74 -34.46 -21.45
N TYR A 211 2.44 -35.25 -20.63
CA TYR A 211 3.33 -34.71 -19.59
C TYR A 211 4.48 -33.90 -20.18
N GLY A 212 5.04 -34.32 -21.33
CA GLY A 212 6.06 -33.55 -22.05
C GLY A 212 5.58 -32.17 -22.49
N PHE A 213 4.37 -32.06 -23.04
CA PHE A 213 3.77 -30.77 -23.38
C PHE A 213 3.51 -29.90 -22.15
N LEU A 214 3.00 -30.48 -21.06
CA LEU A 214 2.79 -29.74 -19.82
C LEU A 214 4.11 -29.20 -19.24
N PHE A 215 5.15 -30.05 -19.22
CA PHE A 215 6.48 -29.65 -18.77
C PHE A 215 7.07 -28.53 -19.63
N LEU A 216 6.89 -28.60 -20.95
CA LEU A 216 7.32 -27.55 -21.86
C LEU A 216 6.62 -26.22 -21.58
N LEU A 217 5.31 -26.22 -21.31
CA LEU A 217 4.57 -25.00 -20.91
C LEU A 217 5.11 -24.41 -19.61
N ILE A 218 5.28 -25.24 -18.57
CA ILE A 218 5.84 -24.80 -17.28
C ILE A 218 7.25 -24.23 -17.45
N PHE A 219 8.08 -24.87 -18.28
CA PHE A 219 9.44 -24.43 -18.54
C PHE A 219 9.44 -23.05 -19.21
N LEU A 220 8.61 -22.83 -20.23
CA LEU A 220 8.46 -21.53 -20.88
C LEU A 220 8.05 -20.46 -19.87
N ASP A 221 7.01 -20.71 -19.06
CA ASP A 221 6.58 -19.76 -18.03
C ASP A 221 7.69 -19.46 -17.00
N ALA A 222 8.45 -20.46 -16.57
CA ALA A 222 9.58 -20.27 -15.67
C ALA A 222 10.67 -19.37 -16.29
N THR A 223 10.96 -19.55 -17.58
CA THR A 223 11.92 -18.68 -18.29
C THR A 223 11.41 -17.23 -18.41
N PHE A 224 10.11 -17.03 -18.63
CA PHE A 224 9.50 -15.69 -18.65
C PHE A 224 9.58 -15.00 -17.29
N ILE A 225 9.27 -15.71 -16.20
CA ILE A 225 9.40 -15.15 -14.84
C ILE A 225 10.86 -14.80 -14.53
N MET A 226 11.80 -15.67 -14.91
CA MET A 226 13.23 -15.43 -14.70
C MET A 226 13.71 -14.22 -15.50
N TYR A 227 13.28 -14.10 -16.76
CA TYR A 227 13.56 -12.94 -17.60
C TYR A 227 13.02 -11.66 -16.96
N TRP A 228 11.76 -11.64 -16.53
CA TRP A 228 11.18 -10.48 -15.84
C TRP A 228 11.91 -10.11 -14.56
N LYS A 229 12.36 -11.09 -13.78
CA LYS A 229 13.15 -10.81 -12.57
C LYS A 229 14.51 -10.17 -12.89
N LEU A 230 15.08 -10.47 -14.06
CA LEU A 230 16.36 -9.90 -14.51
C LEU A 230 16.19 -8.50 -15.12
N THR A 231 15.10 -8.26 -15.86
CA THR A 231 14.86 -6.99 -16.54
C THR A 231 14.15 -5.96 -15.67
N ASP A 232 13.18 -6.39 -14.88
CA ASP A 232 12.30 -5.54 -14.09
C ASP A 232 12.45 -5.82 -12.60
N ASN A 233 12.39 -4.76 -11.80
CA ASN A 233 12.48 -4.90 -10.34
C ASN A 233 11.09 -5.28 -9.80
N ILE A 234 10.93 -6.52 -9.33
CA ILE A 234 9.68 -6.99 -8.73
C ILE A 234 9.63 -6.49 -7.27
N GLY A 235 8.63 -5.68 -6.93
CA GLY A 235 8.54 -5.11 -5.59
C GLY A 235 7.18 -4.51 -5.25
N ILE A 236 7.06 -4.06 -4.01
CA ILE A 236 5.88 -3.33 -3.55
C ILE A 236 5.98 -1.89 -4.03
N ILE A 237 4.99 -1.44 -4.80
CA ILE A 237 4.87 -0.06 -5.27
C ILE A 237 3.80 0.65 -4.43
N SER A 238 4.08 1.89 -4.04
CA SER A 238 3.10 2.80 -3.46
C SER A 238 2.41 3.59 -4.58
N SER A 239 1.13 3.32 -4.79
CA SER A 239 0.29 4.00 -5.79
C SER A 239 -0.77 4.86 -5.11
N LEU A 240 -1.28 5.85 -5.83
CA LEU A 240 -2.37 6.71 -5.38
C LEU A 240 -3.69 6.22 -5.96
N ASN A 241 -4.72 6.15 -5.12
CA ASN A 241 -6.09 5.90 -5.56
C ASN A 241 -6.76 7.22 -6.02
N ASP A 242 -7.95 7.17 -6.63
CA ASP A 242 -8.74 8.32 -7.09
C ASP A 242 -9.01 9.37 -5.99
N LYS A 243 -8.92 8.94 -4.72
CA LYS A 243 -9.05 9.79 -3.51
C LYS A 243 -7.72 10.33 -2.99
N ASN A 244 -6.64 10.27 -3.78
CA ASN A 244 -5.27 10.64 -3.38
C ASN A 244 -4.75 9.92 -2.13
N GLN A 245 -5.23 8.69 -1.90
CA GLN A 245 -4.79 7.85 -0.79
C GLN A 245 -3.68 6.92 -1.25
N LEU A 246 -2.61 6.84 -0.47
CA LEU A 246 -1.50 5.93 -0.72
C LEU A 246 -1.90 4.50 -0.36
N TYR A 247 -1.83 3.59 -1.34
CA TYR A 247 -1.94 2.16 -1.13
C TYR A 247 -0.71 1.44 -1.67
N LYS A 248 -0.39 0.31 -1.05
CA LYS A 248 0.71 -0.57 -1.47
C LYS A 248 0.14 -1.71 -2.31
N SER A 249 0.65 -1.90 -3.52
CA SER A 249 0.31 -3.03 -4.38
C SER A 249 1.58 -3.75 -4.83
N CYS A 250 1.50 -5.09 -4.89
CA CYS A 250 2.51 -5.90 -5.53
C CYS A 250 2.36 -5.74 -7.04
N ASN A 251 3.37 -5.18 -7.72
CA ASN A 251 3.35 -5.01 -9.16
C ASN A 251 4.75 -5.22 -9.73
N ILE A 252 4.80 -5.65 -10.99
CA ILE A 252 6.03 -5.67 -11.76
C ILE A 252 6.31 -4.21 -12.15
N LEU A 253 7.43 -3.63 -11.69
CA LEU A 253 7.85 -2.32 -12.18
C LEU A 253 8.22 -2.46 -13.65
N ARG A 254 7.35 -2.06 -14.57
CA ARG A 254 7.74 -1.86 -15.97
C ARG A 254 8.81 -0.77 -16.00
N THR A 255 10.06 -1.17 -16.21
CA THR A 255 11.14 -0.23 -16.48
C THR A 255 11.01 0.29 -17.91
N GLY A 256 10.14 1.30 -18.13
CA GLY A 256 10.20 2.27 -19.24
C GLY A 256 10.27 1.79 -20.71
N PHE A 257 10.29 0.50 -21.02
CA PHE A 257 10.59 0.00 -22.37
C PHE A 257 9.36 -0.15 -23.27
N ILE A 258 8.16 -0.03 -22.71
CA ILE A 258 6.91 0.04 -23.47
C ILE A 258 6.03 1.08 -22.80
N ARG A 259 6.21 2.34 -23.23
CA ARG A 259 5.24 3.40 -23.04
C ARG A 259 4.80 3.88 -24.41
#